data_AF-A0A7V6SRF7-F1
#
_entry.id   AF-A0A7V6SRF7-F1
#
_cell.length_a   1.000
_cell.length_b   1.000
_cell.length_c   1.000
_cell.angle_alpha   90.00
_cell.angle_beta   90.00
_cell.angle_gamma   90.00
#
_symmetry.space_group_name_H-M   'P 1'
#
loop_
_entity.id
_entity.type
_entity.pdbx_description
1 polymer ?
#
loop_
_entity_poly.entity_id
_entity_poly.type
_entity_poly.pdbx_seq_one_letter_code
_entity_poly.pdbx_strand_id
1 'polypeptide(L)'
;MYYIGIDIAKRAHEVCFTDEAGNVLDGNSFNIPNTVSGIDKLQKKLDKFEITADNAIVGMEATGHYWLVLYSYLVEQGFEVKVINPLVTDAYRNMLIRKVKNDRIDAQVVAAVLRLGEYQETSIADDET
;
A
#
# COMPACT_ATOMS: atom_id res chain seq x y z
N MET A 1 -3.88 -10.45 -10.90
CA MET A 1 -4.11 -9.70 -9.67
C MET A 1 -2.82 -9.02 -9.25
N TYR A 2 -2.88 -7.76 -8.86
CA TYR A 2 -1.76 -6.97 -8.36
C TYR A 2 -1.97 -6.65 -6.88
N TYR A 3 -0.86 -6.53 -6.15
CA TYR A 3 -0.86 -6.14 -4.75
C TYR A 3 -0.05 -4.86 -4.59
N ILE A 4 -0.73 -3.81 -4.15
CA ILE A 4 -0.15 -2.48 -3.99
C ILE A 4 0.10 -2.24 -2.51
N GLY A 5 1.36 -2.23 -2.09
CA GLY A 5 1.74 -1.87 -0.73
C GLY A 5 2.12 -0.40 -0.62
N ILE A 6 1.54 0.29 0.36
CA ILE A 6 1.79 1.71 0.62
C ILE A 6 2.24 1.89 2.07
N ASP A 7 3.44 2.42 2.27
CA ASP A 7 3.92 2.90 3.56
C ASP A 7 3.62 4.40 3.70
N ILE A 8 2.83 4.74 4.73
CA ILE A 8 2.28 6.09 4.88
C ILE A 8 3.18 6.93 5.78
N ALA A 9 3.81 7.95 5.20
CA ALA A 9 4.48 9.01 5.95
C ALA A 9 3.86 10.41 5.75
N LYS A 10 4.23 11.34 6.64
CA LYS A 10 3.68 12.71 6.68
C LYS A 10 3.87 13.50 5.38
N ARG A 11 5.04 13.38 4.75
CA ARG A 11 5.45 14.22 3.61
C ARG A 11 5.37 13.50 2.28
N ALA A 12 5.69 12.22 2.26
CA ALA A 12 5.64 11.37 1.09
C ALA A 12 5.29 9.96 1.53
N HIS A 13 4.62 9.22 0.67
CA HIS A 13 4.29 7.81 0.84
C HIS A 13 5.19 6.99 -0.09
N GLU A 14 5.67 5.86 0.39
CA GLU A 14 6.37 4.90 -0.45
C GLU A 14 5.36 3.89 -0.99
N VAL A 15 5.37 3.68 -2.31
CA VAL A 15 4.42 2.80 -3.00
C VAL A 15 5.18 1.70 -3.71
N CYS A 16 4.72 0.47 -3.54
CA CYS A 16 5.26 -0.71 -4.21
C CYS A 16 4.14 -1.47 -4.93
N PHE A 17 4.33 -1.75 -6.21
CA PHE A 17 3.44 -2.60 -6.99
C PHE A 17 4.07 -3.97 -7.14
N THR A 18 3.29 -5.02 -6.87
CA THR A 18 3.74 -6.41 -7.04
C THR A 18 2.72 -7.22 -7.82
N ASP A 19 3.21 -8.17 -8.62
CA ASP A 19 2.37 -9.16 -9.30
C ASP A 19 2.00 -10.34 -8.37
N GLU A 20 1.26 -11.32 -8.90
CA GLU A 20 0.85 -12.52 -8.17
C GLU A 20 2.03 -13.39 -7.70
N ALA A 21 3.14 -13.37 -8.44
CA ALA A 21 4.36 -14.09 -8.07
C ALA A 21 5.18 -13.32 -7.02
N GLY A 22 4.83 -12.07 -6.74
CA GLY A 22 5.51 -11.19 -5.83
C GLY A 22 6.70 -10.44 -6.41
N ASN A 23 6.81 -10.39 -7.74
CA ASN A 23 7.81 -9.56 -8.40
C ASN A 23 7.40 -8.10 -8.32
N VAL A 24 8.35 -7.23 -7.99
CA VAL A 24 8.13 -5.78 -7.94
C VAL A 24 8.11 -5.23 -9.37
N LEU A 25 7.03 -4.54 -9.75
CA LEU A 25 6.93 -3.90 -11.06
C LEU A 25 7.96 -2.75 -11.17
N ASP A 26 8.56 -2.57 -12.35
CA ASP A 26 9.73 -1.69 -12.57
C ASP A 26 10.96 -2.01 -11.68
N GLY A 27 10.97 -3.12 -10.94
CA GLY A 27 12.06 -3.54 -10.07
C GLY A 27 12.29 -2.68 -8.83
N ASN A 28 11.44 -1.67 -8.58
CA ASN A 28 11.60 -0.78 -7.42
C ASN A 28 10.27 -0.16 -6.96
N SER A 29 10.23 0.28 -5.70
CA SER A 29 9.18 1.16 -5.18
C SER A 29 9.39 2.60 -5.67
N PHE A 30 8.40 3.44 -5.44
CA PHE A 30 8.50 4.87 -5.74
C PHE A 30 7.80 5.73 -4.69
N ASN A 31 8.34 6.92 -4.47
CA ASN A 31 7.74 7.92 -3.58
C ASN A 31 6.67 8.75 -4.29
N ILE A 32 5.55 8.99 -3.61
CA ILE A 32 4.56 10.01 -3.96
C ILE A 32 4.49 11.05 -2.85
N PRO A 33 4.56 12.37 -3.13
CA PRO A 33 4.33 13.38 -2.10
C PRO A 33 2.88 13.32 -1.59
N ASN A 34 2.66 13.68 -0.32
CA ASN A 34 1.31 13.79 0.25
C ASN A 34 0.63 15.09 -0.23
N THR A 35 0.38 15.18 -1.53
CA THR A 35 -0.18 16.33 -2.25
C THR A 35 -0.96 15.82 -3.47
N VAL A 36 -1.78 16.68 -4.09
CA VAL A 36 -2.51 16.35 -5.33
C VAL A 36 -1.56 15.87 -6.44
N SER A 37 -0.39 16.49 -6.57
CA SER A 37 0.63 16.04 -7.54
C SER A 37 1.17 14.63 -7.28
N GLY A 38 1.09 14.15 -6.03
CA GLY A 38 1.42 12.77 -5.69
C GLY A 38 0.34 11.78 -6.12
N ILE A 39 -0.93 12.19 -6.02
CA ILE A 39 -2.07 11.44 -6.58
C ILE A 39 -1.92 11.34 -8.11
N ASP A 40 -1.63 12.45 -8.80
CA ASP A 40 -1.39 12.44 -10.25
C ASP A 40 -0.24 11.50 -10.64
N LYS A 41 0.81 11.45 -9.81
CA LYS A 41 1.95 10.56 -10.02
C LYS A 41 1.55 9.09 -9.82
N LEU A 42 0.71 8.80 -8.82
CA LEU A 42 0.18 7.46 -8.59
C LEU A 42 -0.70 7.02 -9.78
N GLN A 43 -1.62 7.86 -10.24
CA GLN A 43 -2.50 7.55 -11.38
C GLN A 43 -1.68 7.21 -12.63
N LYS A 44 -0.67 8.02 -12.96
CA LYS A 44 0.22 7.74 -14.11
C LYS A 44 0.92 6.39 -14.01
N LYS A 45 1.24 5.94 -12.78
CA LYS A 45 1.84 4.63 -12.54
C LYS A 45 0.82 3.51 -12.68
N LEU A 46 -0.40 3.69 -12.18
CA LEU A 46 -1.51 2.75 -12.38
C LEU A 46 -1.79 2.57 -13.88
N ASP A 47 -1.92 3.68 -14.63
CA ASP A 47 -2.15 3.68 -16.08
C ASP A 47 -1.04 2.96 -16.84
N LYS A 48 0.22 3.21 -16.47
CA LYS A 48 1.39 2.58 -17.12
C LYS A 48 1.33 1.05 -17.08
N PHE A 49 0.81 0.48 -16.01
CA PHE A 49 0.74 -0.97 -15.79
C PHE A 49 -0.66 -1.55 -16.00
N GLU A 50 -1.58 -0.74 -16.52
CA GLU A 50 -2.97 -1.15 -16.73
C GLU A 50 -3.62 -1.69 -15.45
N ILE A 51 -3.28 -1.08 -14.31
CA ILE A 51 -3.80 -1.46 -12.99
C ILE A 51 -5.13 -0.75 -12.76
N THR A 52 -6.16 -1.54 -12.44
CA THR A 52 -7.52 -1.10 -12.17
C THR A 52 -8.03 -1.73 -10.87
N ALA A 53 -9.17 -1.24 -10.37
CA ALA A 53 -9.84 -1.80 -9.21
C ALA A 53 -10.15 -3.30 -9.36
N ASP A 54 -10.48 -3.77 -10.56
CA ASP A 54 -10.84 -5.17 -10.83
C ASP A 54 -9.63 -6.12 -10.76
N ASN A 55 -8.42 -5.58 -10.88
CA ASN A 55 -7.20 -6.38 -10.97
C ASN A 55 -6.18 -6.08 -9.87
N ALA A 56 -6.53 -5.28 -8.85
CA ALA A 56 -5.61 -4.94 -7.76
C ALA A 56 -6.29 -4.73 -6.40
N ILE A 57 -5.54 -5.08 -5.36
CA ILE A 57 -5.87 -4.77 -3.96
C ILE A 57 -4.78 -3.85 -3.39
N VAL A 58 -5.18 -2.84 -2.64
CA VAL A 58 -4.27 -1.89 -1.99
C VAL A 58 -4.18 -2.16 -0.50
N GLY A 59 -2.97 -2.13 0.03
CA GLY A 59 -2.68 -2.20 1.46
C GLY A 59 -1.95 -0.95 1.89
N MET A 60 -2.35 -0.41 3.04
CA MET A 60 -1.76 0.79 3.62
C MET A 60 -1.31 0.51 5.05
N GLU A 61 -0.03 0.69 5.36
CA GLU A 61 0.42 0.77 6.75
C GLU A 61 0.21 2.20 7.24
N ALA A 62 -0.85 2.43 8.02
CA ALA A 62 -1.22 3.77 8.45
C ALA A 62 -0.34 4.28 9.61
N THR A 63 0.29 5.45 9.41
CA THR A 63 0.91 6.23 10.49
C THR A 63 0.12 7.52 10.74
N GLY A 64 -0.59 7.60 11.86
CA GLY A 64 -1.40 8.77 12.20
C GLY A 64 -2.61 8.95 11.27
N HIS A 65 -2.94 10.18 10.87
CA HIS A 65 -4.10 10.50 10.01
C HIS A 65 -3.74 10.80 8.55
N TYR A 66 -2.46 10.69 8.16
CA TYR A 66 -1.99 11.10 6.83
C TYR A 66 -2.48 10.21 5.68
N TRP A 67 -3.01 9.04 5.99
CA TRP A 67 -3.51 8.07 5.02
C TRP A 67 -4.90 8.43 4.47
N LEU A 68 -5.70 9.23 5.20
CA LEU A 68 -7.12 9.45 4.89
C LEU A 68 -7.35 10.00 3.47
N VAL A 69 -6.55 10.97 3.03
CA VAL A 69 -6.70 11.56 1.70
C VAL A 69 -6.47 10.53 0.60
N LEU A 70 -5.40 9.73 0.74
CA LEU A 70 -5.07 8.71 -0.25
C LEU A 70 -6.06 7.54 -0.21
N TYR A 71 -6.52 7.18 0.98
CA TYR A 71 -7.55 6.16 1.17
C TYR A 71 -8.85 6.56 0.50
N SER A 72 -9.38 7.76 0.79
CA SER A 72 -10.62 8.26 0.19
C SER A 72 -10.51 8.29 -1.33
N TYR A 73 -9.40 8.79 -1.88
CA TYR A 73 -9.18 8.81 -3.33
C TYR A 73 -9.23 7.40 -3.94
N LEU A 74 -8.55 6.41 -3.34
CA LEU A 74 -8.51 5.05 -3.89
C LEU A 74 -9.88 4.35 -3.79
N VAL A 75 -10.60 4.55 -2.68
CA VAL A 75 -11.97 4.04 -2.51
C VAL A 75 -12.93 4.68 -3.51
N GLU A 76 -12.83 5.99 -3.76
CA GLU A 76 -13.61 6.68 -4.80
C GLU A 76 -13.30 6.17 -6.22
N GLN A 77 -12.08 5.70 -6.47
CA GLN A 77 -11.70 5.02 -7.72
C GLN A 77 -12.13 3.55 -7.77
N GLY A 78 -12.77 3.03 -6.71
CA GLY A 78 -13.30 1.67 -6.64
C GLY A 78 -12.32 0.60 -6.18
N PHE A 79 -11.10 0.96 -5.78
CA PHE A 79 -10.13 -0.02 -5.29
C PHE A 79 -10.58 -0.61 -3.95
N GLU A 80 -10.32 -1.91 -3.75
CA GLU A 80 -10.33 -2.50 -2.43
C GLU A 80 -9.08 -2.04 -1.66
N VAL A 81 -9.30 -1.31 -0.56
CA VAL A 81 -8.22 -0.73 0.26
C VAL A 81 -8.26 -1.31 1.66
N LYS A 82 -7.15 -1.91 2.09
CA LYS A 82 -6.99 -2.55 3.40
C LYS A 82 -5.98 -1.79 4.24
N VAL A 83 -6.37 -1.37 5.43
CA VAL A 83 -5.45 -0.74 6.38
C VAL A 83 -4.81 -1.82 7.24
N ILE A 84 -3.51 -2.02 7.06
CA ILE A 84 -2.74 -3.08 7.73
C ILE A 84 -2.22 -2.57 9.06
N ASN A 85 -2.45 -3.35 10.12
CA ASN A 85 -1.91 -3.06 11.44
C ASN A 85 -0.37 -3.20 11.43
N PRO A 86 0.40 -2.21 11.91
CA PRO A 86 1.87 -2.29 11.98
C PRO A 86 2.41 -3.51 12.73
N LEU A 87 1.64 -4.11 13.64
CA LEU A 87 2.02 -5.36 14.32
C LEU A 87 2.09 -6.55 13.35
N VAL A 88 1.23 -6.57 12.32
CA VAL A 88 1.20 -7.63 11.30
C VAL A 88 2.43 -7.54 10.41
N THR A 89 2.77 -6.33 9.93
CA THR A 89 3.95 -6.11 9.08
C THR A 89 5.25 -6.34 9.85
N ASP A 90 5.31 -6.00 11.15
CA ASP A 90 6.44 -6.33 12.01
C ASP A 90 6.58 -7.85 12.24
N ALA A 91 5.46 -8.55 12.47
CA ALA A 91 5.47 -10.01 12.58
C ALA A 91 5.96 -10.67 11.30
N TYR A 92 5.47 -10.25 10.13
CA TYR A 92 5.95 -10.74 8.83
C TYR A 92 7.45 -10.47 8.65
N ARG A 93 7.92 -9.27 8.99
CA ARG A 93 9.35 -8.93 8.90
C ARG A 93 10.22 -9.82 9.78
N ASN A 94 9.73 -10.22 10.94
CA ASN A 94 10.44 -11.13 11.83
C ASN A 94 10.56 -12.55 11.27
N MET A 95 9.74 -12.94 10.29
CA MET A 95 9.87 -14.19 9.54
C MET A 95 10.96 -14.12 8.46
N LEU A 96 11.38 -12.91 8.04
CA LEU A 96 12.41 -12.72 7.03
C LEU A 96 13.82 -12.90 7.62
N ILE A 97 14.71 -13.52 6.85
CA ILE A 97 16.12 -13.69 7.23
C ILE A 97 16.84 -12.33 7.37
N ARG A 98 16.52 -11.38 6.49
CA ARG A 98 17.11 -10.04 6.48
C ARG A 98 16.14 -9.02 7.07
N LYS A 99 16.49 -8.48 8.23
CA LYS A 99 15.68 -7.51 8.98
C LYS A 99 16.02 -6.06 8.66
N VAL A 100 16.16 -5.73 7.38
CA VAL A 100 16.45 -4.34 6.97
C VAL A 100 15.15 -3.52 7.04
N LYS A 101 15.25 -2.30 7.55
CA LYS A 101 14.15 -1.33 7.57
C LYS A 101 14.51 -0.12 6.73
N ASN A 102 13.68 0.17 5.74
CA ASN A 102 13.66 1.40 4.96
C ASN A 102 12.32 1.48 4.24
N ASP A 103 11.91 2.69 3.87
CA ASP A 103 10.60 2.99 3.27
C ASP A 103 10.27 2.04 2.11
N ARG A 104 11.25 1.77 1.22
CA ARG A 104 11.11 0.81 0.10
C ARG A 104 10.74 -0.61 0.56
N ILE A 105 11.47 -1.14 1.53
CA ILE A 105 11.21 -2.49 2.06
C ILE A 105 9.89 -2.50 2.82
N ASP A 106 9.54 -1.41 3.49
CA ASP A 106 8.32 -1.29 4.28
C ASP A 106 7.09 -1.37 3.35
N ALA A 107 7.08 -0.66 2.22
CA ALA A 107 6.05 -0.80 1.19
C ALA A 107 5.99 -2.22 0.56
N GLN A 108 7.14 -2.88 0.36
CA GLN A 108 7.19 -4.27 -0.12
C GLN A 108 6.62 -5.27 0.90
N VAL A 109 6.86 -5.04 2.19
CA VAL A 109 6.31 -5.85 3.28
C VAL A 109 4.79 -5.73 3.30
N VAL A 110 4.25 -4.51 3.17
CA VAL A 110 2.79 -4.29 3.08
C VAL A 110 2.20 -5.08 1.91
N ALA A 111 2.80 -4.99 0.71
CA ALA A 111 2.35 -5.74 -0.47
C ALA A 111 2.43 -7.27 -0.28
N ALA A 112 3.47 -7.75 0.41
CA ALA A 112 3.63 -9.17 0.71
C ALA A 112 2.59 -9.67 1.72
N VAL A 113 2.27 -8.88 2.74
CA VAL A 113 1.20 -9.20 3.71
C VAL A 113 -0.15 -9.28 3.00
N LEU A 114 -0.49 -8.32 2.14
CA LEU A 114 -1.71 -8.38 1.31
C LEU A 114 -1.80 -9.69 0.53
N ARG A 115 -0.69 -10.10 -0.11
CA ARG A 115 -0.63 -11.31 -0.94
C ARG A 115 -0.80 -12.60 -0.13
N LEU A 116 -0.39 -12.61 1.15
CA LEU A 116 -0.63 -13.75 2.03
C LEU A 116 -2.12 -13.95 2.34
N GLY A 117 -2.92 -12.88 2.35
CA GLY A 117 -4.38 -12.93 2.51
C GLY A 117 -4.91 -13.25 3.91
N GLU A 118 -4.15 -13.90 4.78
CA GLU A 118 -4.55 -14.23 6.16
C GLU A 118 -3.89 -13.28 7.19
N TYR A 119 -4.53 -12.14 7.47
CA TYR A 119 -4.08 -11.21 8.50
C TYR A 119 -5.25 -10.41 9.12
N GLN A 120 -5.03 -9.86 10.32
CA GLN A 120 -5.97 -8.94 10.95
C GLN A 120 -5.87 -7.54 10.34
N GLU A 121 -7.00 -7.02 9.88
CA GLU A 121 -7.15 -5.67 9.35
C GLU A 121 -7.43 -4.66 10.47
N THR A 122 -7.09 -3.38 10.26
CA THR A 122 -7.48 -2.31 11.17
C THR A 122 -8.90 -1.88 10.84
N SER A 123 -9.80 -1.93 11.83
CA SER A 123 -11.18 -1.47 11.67
C SER A 123 -11.19 0.04 11.41
N ILE A 124 -11.86 0.44 10.32
CA ILE A 124 -12.20 1.83 10.05
C ILE A 124 -13.56 2.07 10.73
N ALA A 125 -13.69 3.17 11.47
CA ALA A 125 -14.98 3.54 12.02
C ALA A 125 -15.91 3.94 10.87
N ASP A 126 -17.08 3.32 10.77
CA ASP A 126 -18.12 3.75 9.83
C ASP A 126 -18.65 5.12 10.29
N ASP A 127 -18.66 6.10 9.37
CA ASP A 127 -19.32 7.40 9.56
C ASP A 127 -20.86 7.24 9.46
N GLU A 128 -21.44 6.29 10.20
CA GLU A 128 -22.89 6.22 10.45
C GLU A 128 -23.19 6.79 11.84
N THR A 129 -23.15 8.13 11.95
CA THR A 129 -23.92 8.90 12.95
C THR A 129 -24.37 10.25 12.41
#